data_AF-A0A1Q4DZL8-F1
#
_entry.id   AF-A0A1Q4DZL8-F1
#
_cell.length_a   1.000
_cell.length_b   1.000
_cell.length_c   1.000
_cell.angle_alpha   90.00
_cell.angle_beta   90.00
_cell.angle_gamma   90.00
#
_symmetry.space_group_name_H-M   'P 1'
#
loop_
_entity.id
_entity.type
_entity.pdbx_description
1 polymer ?
#
loop_
_entity_poly.entity_id
_entity_poly.type
_entity_poly.pdbx_seq_one_letter_code
_entity_poly.pdbx_strand_id
1 'polypeptide(L)'
;MSVFHRFVMMAVPLVPLMACSDDCGNRIVSRIDAPGGARSAVLFQRDCGATTGFSTQVSILSGGQAPAGRGNAFIADADHGAARRGAWGGPWAEIRWLRADHLEVRYAPGSRIFLKRETVSGVRVSYRPANE
;
A
#
# COMPACT_ATOMS: atom_id res chain seq x y z
N MET A 1 38.43 51.98 -35.48
CA MET A 1 38.74 51.39 -34.16
C MET A 1 37.57 50.49 -33.79
N SER A 2 37.79 49.17 -33.81
CA SER A 2 36.76 48.14 -33.58
C SER A 2 36.27 48.15 -32.14
N VAL A 3 34.96 48.11 -31.92
CA VAL A 3 34.37 47.76 -30.63
C VAL A 3 33.88 46.33 -30.71
N PHE A 4 34.64 45.43 -30.09
CA PHE A 4 34.28 44.02 -29.96
C PHE A 4 33.33 43.82 -28.76
N HIS A 5 32.18 43.23 -29.05
CA HIS A 5 31.45 42.19 -28.32
C HIS A 5 31.24 42.30 -26.80
N ARG A 6 29.99 42.07 -26.38
CA ARG A 6 29.65 40.98 -25.45
C ARG A 6 28.13 40.74 -25.39
N PHE A 7 27.65 39.81 -26.22
CA PHE A 7 26.37 39.16 -25.98
C PHE A 7 26.53 38.29 -24.71
N VAL A 8 25.96 38.75 -23.61
CA VAL A 8 25.86 37.95 -22.37
C VAL A 8 24.72 36.95 -22.58
N MET A 9 25.05 35.72 -22.96
CA MET A 9 24.09 34.61 -22.90
C MET A 9 23.83 34.27 -21.43
N MET A 10 22.67 34.66 -20.93
CA MET A 10 22.18 34.28 -19.62
C MET A 10 21.73 32.82 -19.68
N ALA A 11 22.60 31.90 -19.25
CA ALA A 11 22.27 30.49 -19.12
C ALA A 11 21.28 30.31 -17.95
N VAL A 12 20.03 30.00 -18.26
CA VAL A 12 19.02 29.62 -17.27
C VAL A 12 19.36 28.21 -16.78
N PRO A 13 19.70 28.01 -15.49
CA PRO A 13 19.95 26.68 -14.97
C PRO A 13 18.61 25.93 -14.90
N LEU A 14 18.44 24.94 -15.77
CA LEU A 14 17.37 23.96 -15.67
C LEU A 14 17.63 23.10 -14.43
N VAL A 15 17.06 23.48 -13.28
CA VAL A 15 17.10 22.69 -12.05
C VAL A 15 16.24 21.44 -12.28
N PRO A 16 16.82 20.23 -12.35
CA PRO A 16 16.02 19.02 -12.43
C PRO A 16 15.28 18.87 -11.09
N LEU A 17 13.96 18.94 -11.12
CA LEU A 17 13.11 18.53 -10.01
C LEU A 17 13.40 17.04 -9.76
N MET A 18 14.18 16.74 -8.73
CA MET A 18 14.31 15.37 -8.25
C MET A 18 12.93 14.91 -7.78
N ALA A 19 12.27 14.11 -8.61
CA ALA A 19 11.11 13.35 -8.19
C ALA A 19 11.56 12.42 -7.05
N CYS A 20 11.02 12.62 -5.85
CA CYS A 20 11.22 11.69 -4.75
C CYS A 20 10.74 10.30 -5.22
N SER A 21 11.66 9.36 -5.42
CA SER A 21 11.31 7.96 -5.58
C SER A 21 10.70 7.47 -4.27
N ASP A 22 9.53 6.85 -4.37
CA ASP A 22 8.93 6.12 -3.26
C ASP A 22 9.75 4.83 -3.10
N ASP A 23 10.83 4.88 -2.32
CA ASP A 23 11.75 3.74 -2.07
C ASP A 23 11.07 2.57 -1.32
N CYS A 24 9.75 2.59 -1.19
CA CYS A 24 8.99 1.53 -0.58
C CYS A 24 8.70 0.38 -1.55
N GLY A 25 8.99 -0.85 -1.10
CA GLY A 25 8.66 -2.09 -1.80
C GLY A 25 7.35 -2.72 -1.33
N ASN A 26 6.58 -3.28 -2.26
CA ASN A 26 5.41 -4.10 -1.96
C ASN A 26 5.72 -5.58 -2.24
N ARG A 27 5.53 -6.45 -1.25
CA ARG A 27 5.61 -7.92 -1.40
C ARG A 27 4.24 -8.54 -1.20
N ILE A 28 3.68 -9.15 -2.24
CA ILE A 28 2.39 -9.85 -2.17
C ILE A 28 2.52 -11.04 -1.19
N VAL A 29 1.59 -11.12 -0.25
CA VAL A 29 1.46 -12.22 0.70
C VAL A 29 0.35 -13.17 0.26
N SER A 30 -0.80 -12.62 -0.14
CA SER A 30 -1.88 -13.41 -0.73
C SER A 30 -2.70 -12.58 -1.71
N ARG A 31 -3.29 -13.28 -2.69
CA ARG A 31 -4.28 -12.75 -3.63
C ARG A 31 -5.45 -13.72 -3.68
N ILE A 32 -6.66 -13.18 -3.60
CA ILE A 32 -7.89 -13.94 -3.82
C ILE A 32 -8.82 -13.15 -4.73
N ASP A 33 -9.35 -13.82 -5.74
CA ASP A 33 -10.32 -13.21 -6.65
C ASP A 33 -11.73 -13.30 -6.06
N ALA A 34 -12.51 -12.24 -6.27
CA ALA A 34 -13.92 -12.24 -5.92
C ALA A 34 -14.66 -13.30 -6.76
N PRO A 35 -15.78 -13.86 -6.27
CA PRO A 35 -16.68 -14.64 -7.11
C PRO A 35 -17.00 -13.90 -8.42
N GLY A 36 -16.71 -14.52 -9.56
CA GLY A 36 -16.86 -13.91 -10.90
C GLY A 36 -15.64 -13.13 -11.41
N GLY A 37 -14.57 -12.98 -10.64
CA GLY A 37 -13.25 -12.54 -11.11
C GLY A 37 -13.10 -11.04 -11.43
N ALA A 38 -14.16 -10.23 -11.32
CA ALA A 38 -14.10 -8.80 -11.65
C ALA A 38 -13.15 -8.00 -10.73
N ARG A 39 -12.95 -8.48 -9.50
CA ARG A 39 -12.08 -7.87 -8.49
C ARG A 39 -11.12 -8.88 -7.89
N SER A 40 -9.93 -8.42 -7.53
CA SER A 40 -8.99 -9.15 -6.68
C SER A 40 -8.77 -8.40 -5.38
N ALA A 41 -8.80 -9.10 -4.25
CA ALA A 41 -8.26 -8.59 -3.00
C ALA A 41 -6.83 -9.09 -2.86
N VAL A 42 -5.91 -8.17 -2.58
CA VAL A 42 -4.47 -8.45 -2.45
C VAL A 42 -4.00 -7.98 -1.10
N LEU A 43 -3.54 -8.92 -0.27
CA LEU A 43 -2.83 -8.64 0.98
C LEU A 43 -1.34 -8.64 0.69
N PHE A 44 -0.66 -7.59 1.12
CA PHE A 44 0.76 -7.42 0.88
C PHE A 44 1.44 -6.78 2.08
N GLN A 45 2.71 -7.11 2.23
CA GLN A 45 3.62 -6.38 3.09
C GLN A 45 4.13 -5.16 2.32
N ARG A 46 4.18 -4.00 2.98
CA ARG A 46 4.93 -2.85 2.48
C ARG A 46 6.07 -2.51 3.42
N ASP A 47 7.25 -2.33 2.84
CA ASP A 47 8.49 -1.96 3.50
C ASP A 47 8.99 -0.64 2.90
N CYS A 48 9.26 0.34 3.75
CA CYS A 48 9.80 1.66 3.37
C CYS A 48 11.20 1.88 3.95
N GLY A 49 11.88 0.81 4.38
CA GLY A 49 13.21 0.86 4.94
C GLY A 49 13.26 0.83 6.47
N ALA A 50 14.50 0.86 6.97
CA ALA A 50 14.87 0.48 8.34
C ALA A 50 14.13 1.23 9.45
N THR A 51 13.70 2.47 9.20
CA THR A 51 13.11 3.33 10.24
C THR A 51 11.58 3.28 10.31
N THR A 52 10.90 2.70 9.30
CA THR A 52 9.43 2.75 9.20
C THR A 52 8.75 1.44 9.63
N GLY A 53 9.51 0.33 9.66
CA GLY A 53 8.98 -0.99 9.99
C GLY A 53 8.02 -1.55 8.92
N PHE A 54 7.78 -2.85 8.97
CA PHE A 54 6.86 -3.49 8.02
C PHE A 54 5.40 -3.21 8.35
N SER A 55 4.62 -2.89 7.32
CA SER A 55 3.16 -2.77 7.42
C SER A 55 2.46 -3.89 6.64
N THR A 56 1.27 -4.26 7.08
CA THR A 56 0.37 -5.16 6.36
C THR A 56 -0.75 -4.33 5.74
N GLN A 57 -0.95 -4.47 4.44
CA GLN A 57 -1.88 -3.65 3.68
C GLN A 57 -2.77 -4.52 2.80
N VAL A 58 -3.98 -4.04 2.53
CA VAL A 58 -4.92 -4.67 1.62
C VAL A 58 -5.36 -3.66 0.56
N SER A 59 -5.31 -4.10 -0.70
CA SER A 59 -5.93 -3.41 -1.82
C SER A 59 -7.01 -4.26 -2.47
N ILE A 60 -8.09 -3.61 -2.88
CA ILE A 60 -9.07 -4.16 -3.82
C ILE A 60 -8.79 -3.55 -5.18
N LEU A 61 -8.51 -4.41 -6.15
CA LEU A 61 -8.06 -4.06 -7.50
C LEU A 61 -8.97 -4.70 -8.55
N SER A 62 -8.85 -4.29 -9.80
CA SER A 62 -9.41 -5.08 -10.90
C SER A 62 -8.68 -6.42 -11.01
N GLY A 63 -9.39 -7.45 -11.52
CA GLY A 63 -8.83 -8.79 -11.71
C GLY A 63 -7.43 -8.76 -12.37
N GLY A 64 -6.46 -9.47 -11.78
CA GLY A 64 -5.10 -9.60 -12.31
C GLY A 64 -4.15 -8.41 -12.08
N GLN A 65 -4.62 -7.25 -11.60
CA GLN A 65 -3.73 -6.10 -11.35
C GLN A 65 -2.87 -6.26 -10.09
N ALA A 66 -1.63 -5.79 -10.11
CA ALA A 66 -0.71 -5.78 -8.97
C ALA A 66 -0.93 -4.55 -8.05
N PRO A 67 -0.65 -4.67 -6.72
CA PRO A 67 -0.71 -3.51 -5.82
C PRO A 67 0.44 -2.54 -6.11
N ALA A 68 0.09 -1.28 -6.40
CA ALA A 68 1.06 -0.19 -6.52
C ALA A 68 0.90 0.77 -5.34
N GLY A 69 2.01 1.24 -4.79
CA GLY A 69 2.00 2.19 -3.67
C GLY A 69 1.31 1.65 -2.41
N ARG A 70 0.60 2.52 -1.70
CA ARG A 70 -0.12 2.20 -0.47
C ARG A 70 -1.45 1.49 -0.75
N GLY A 71 -1.90 0.68 0.21
CA GLY A 71 -3.16 -0.03 0.20
C GLY A 71 -4.37 0.91 0.16
N ASN A 72 -5.44 0.50 -0.53
CA ASN A 72 -6.65 1.32 -0.64
C ASN A 72 -7.78 0.93 0.31
N ALA A 73 -7.71 -0.26 0.93
CA ALA A 73 -8.74 -0.78 1.84
C ALA A 73 -8.26 -0.83 3.29
N PHE A 74 -7.09 -1.38 3.56
CA PHE A 74 -6.57 -1.60 4.92
C PHE A 74 -5.08 -1.27 4.99
N ILE A 75 -4.65 -0.59 6.05
CA ILE A 75 -3.24 -0.35 6.36
C ILE A 75 -3.05 -0.46 7.87
N ALA A 76 -2.17 -1.35 8.31
CA ALA A 76 -1.82 -1.50 9.71
C ALA A 76 -0.33 -1.84 9.91
N ASP A 77 0.22 -1.44 11.06
CA ASP A 77 1.50 -1.94 11.56
C ASP A 77 1.32 -2.67 12.90
N ALA A 78 2.41 -3.24 13.41
CA ALA A 78 2.38 -4.07 14.60
C ALA A 78 2.40 -3.29 15.92
N ASP A 79 2.25 -1.96 15.90
CA ASP A 79 2.35 -1.06 17.06
C ASP A 79 3.50 -1.42 18.00
N HIS A 80 4.74 -1.25 17.51
CA HIS A 80 5.95 -1.57 18.29
C HIS A 80 6.03 -3.03 18.78
N GLY A 81 5.28 -3.95 18.16
CA GLY A 81 5.27 -5.37 18.50
C GLY A 81 4.07 -5.82 19.33
N ALA A 82 3.10 -4.95 19.62
CA ALA A 82 1.87 -5.32 20.31
C ALA A 82 1.00 -6.31 19.50
N ALA A 83 1.08 -6.27 18.16
CA ALA A 83 0.35 -7.21 17.32
C ALA A 83 1.18 -8.47 16.98
N ARG A 84 0.53 -9.63 17.01
CA ARG A 84 1.11 -10.87 16.45
C ARG A 84 1.51 -10.66 14.99
N ARG A 85 2.76 -10.99 14.64
CA ARG A 85 3.28 -10.86 13.28
C ARG A 85 2.92 -12.08 12.41
N GLY A 86 2.71 -11.84 11.12
CA GLY A 86 2.67 -12.89 10.11
C GLY A 86 4.08 -13.27 9.64
N ALA A 87 4.18 -14.34 8.84
CA ALA A 87 5.46 -14.79 8.26
C ALA A 87 6.13 -13.74 7.35
N TRP A 88 5.39 -12.69 6.95
CA TRP A 88 5.89 -11.58 6.15
C TRP A 88 6.43 -10.40 6.98
N GLY A 89 6.49 -10.52 8.31
CA GLY A 89 7.08 -9.54 9.21
C GLY A 89 6.14 -8.40 9.68
N GLY A 90 5.10 -8.08 8.91
CA GLY A 90 4.03 -7.16 9.34
C GLY A 90 3.03 -7.83 10.31
N PRO A 91 2.07 -7.07 10.89
CA PRO A 91 1.02 -7.66 11.73
C PRO A 91 0.21 -8.68 10.93
N TRP A 92 -0.20 -9.78 11.56
CA TRP A 92 -0.97 -10.81 10.89
C TRP A 92 -2.33 -10.26 10.44
N ALA A 93 -2.73 -10.62 9.22
CA ALA A 93 -4.05 -10.38 8.70
C ALA A 93 -4.40 -11.47 7.68
N GLU A 94 -5.69 -11.62 7.43
CA GLU A 94 -6.27 -12.57 6.49
C GLU A 94 -7.40 -11.87 5.74
N ILE A 95 -7.56 -12.23 4.47
CA ILE A 95 -8.62 -11.72 3.61
C ILE A 95 -9.49 -12.88 3.13
N ARG A 96 -10.79 -12.64 3.02
CA ARG A 96 -11.74 -13.62 2.50
C ARG A 96 -12.92 -12.93 1.82
N TRP A 97 -13.25 -13.32 0.60
CA TRP A 97 -14.49 -12.89 -0.03
C TRP A 97 -15.68 -13.61 0.60
N LEU A 98 -16.67 -12.86 1.07
CA LEU A 98 -17.96 -13.38 1.52
C LEU A 98 -18.93 -13.50 0.35
N ARG A 99 -18.85 -12.54 -0.57
CA ARG A 99 -19.64 -12.40 -1.80
C ARG A 99 -18.81 -11.64 -2.84
N ALA A 100 -19.30 -11.52 -4.07
CA ALA A 100 -18.63 -10.76 -5.14
C ALA A 100 -18.40 -9.28 -4.77
N ASP A 101 -19.26 -8.72 -3.91
CA ASP A 101 -19.27 -7.31 -3.49
C ASP A 101 -18.92 -7.13 -2.01
N HIS A 102 -18.49 -8.18 -1.30
CA HIS A 102 -18.24 -8.11 0.14
C HIS A 102 -16.98 -8.88 0.52
N LEU A 103 -15.94 -8.13 0.92
CA LEU A 103 -14.68 -8.64 1.45
C LEU A 103 -14.69 -8.58 2.98
N GLU A 104 -14.20 -9.64 3.63
CA GLU A 104 -13.84 -9.64 5.03
C GLU A 104 -12.31 -9.54 5.19
N VAL A 105 -11.87 -8.67 6.09
CA VAL A 105 -10.48 -8.56 6.53
C VAL A 105 -10.42 -8.90 8.03
N ARG A 106 -9.74 -9.99 8.37
CA ARG A 106 -9.40 -10.31 9.75
C ARG A 106 -7.99 -9.78 10.05
N TYR A 107 -7.77 -9.21 11.22
CA TYR A 107 -6.47 -8.63 11.59
C TYR A 107 -6.11 -8.97 13.04
N ALA A 108 -4.82 -9.04 13.34
CA ALA A 108 -4.35 -9.31 14.70
C ALA A 108 -4.79 -8.19 15.67
N PRO A 109 -5.35 -8.53 16.84
CA PRO A 109 -5.46 -7.59 17.95
C PRO A 109 -4.11 -6.93 18.26
N GLY A 110 -4.13 -5.69 18.77
CA GLY A 110 -2.91 -4.90 19.01
C GLY A 110 -2.32 -4.24 17.76
N SER A 111 -2.87 -4.47 16.56
CA SER A 111 -2.44 -3.74 15.36
C SER A 111 -2.85 -2.27 15.44
N ARG A 112 -1.92 -1.36 15.17
CA ARG A 112 -2.26 0.05 14.98
C ARG A 112 -2.76 0.26 13.55
N ILE A 113 -4.01 0.72 13.44
CA ILE A 113 -4.72 0.86 12.16
C ILE A 113 -4.59 2.29 11.65
N PHE A 114 -4.08 2.46 10.43
CA PHE A 114 -3.98 3.76 9.75
C PHE A 114 -5.05 3.96 8.69
N LEU A 115 -5.56 2.88 8.10
CA LEU A 115 -6.64 2.93 7.11
C LEU A 115 -7.55 1.72 7.28
N LYS A 116 -8.85 1.98 7.22
CA LYS A 116 -9.92 0.99 7.30
C LYS A 116 -11.15 1.53 6.57
N ARG A 117 -11.20 1.36 5.24
CA ARG A 117 -12.34 1.86 4.44
C ARG A 117 -13.46 0.84 4.39
N GLU A 118 -14.68 1.28 4.73
CA GLU A 118 -15.86 0.41 4.67
C GLU A 118 -16.31 0.08 3.25
N THR A 119 -15.87 0.86 2.25
CA THR A 119 -16.17 0.61 0.83
C THR A 119 -15.00 1.03 -0.05
N VAL A 120 -14.67 0.20 -1.05
CA VAL A 120 -13.65 0.46 -2.07
C VAL A 120 -14.17 -0.02 -3.41
N SER A 121 -14.27 0.87 -4.41
CA SER A 121 -14.62 0.49 -5.79
C SER A 121 -15.92 -0.34 -5.92
N GLY A 122 -16.92 -0.03 -5.08
CA GLY A 122 -18.20 -0.73 -5.00
C GLY A 122 -18.22 -1.98 -4.12
N VAL A 123 -17.08 -2.39 -3.55
CA VAL A 123 -16.98 -3.53 -2.64
C VAL A 123 -17.08 -3.06 -1.20
N ARG A 124 -17.99 -3.65 -0.43
CA ARG A 124 -18.07 -3.48 1.02
C ARG A 124 -16.93 -4.23 1.70
N VAL A 125 -16.31 -3.62 2.70
CA VAL A 125 -15.24 -4.25 3.50
C VAL A 125 -15.67 -4.31 4.96
N SER A 126 -15.83 -5.52 5.48
CA SER A 126 -16.02 -5.75 6.91
C SER A 126 -14.72 -6.15 7.57
N TYR A 127 -14.52 -5.70 8.80
CA TYR A 127 -13.29 -5.93 9.53
C TYR A 127 -13.56 -6.55 10.89
N ARG A 128 -12.76 -7.54 11.28
CA ARG A 128 -12.85 -8.16 12.59
C ARG A 128 -11.44 -8.42 13.17
N PRO A 129 -11.19 -8.12 14.45
CA PRO A 129 -10.04 -8.69 15.13
C PRO A 129 -10.10 -10.22 15.05
N ALA A 130 -8.96 -10.88 14.87
CA ALA A 130 -8.88 -12.33 15.04
C ALA A 130 -8.92 -12.65 16.53
N ASN A 131 -9.86 -13.49 16.94
CA ASN A 131 -9.81 -14.11 18.26
C ASN A 131 -8.54 -14.98 18.31
N GLU A 132 -7.77 -14.84 19.37
CA GLU A 132 -6.62 -15.70 19.67
C GLU A 132 -7.06 -17.08 20.14
#